data_AF-A0A1Y5HT94-F1
#
_entry.id   AF-A0A1Y5HT94-F1
#
_cell.length_a   1.000
_cell.length_b   1.000
_cell.length_c   1.000
_cell.angle_alpha   90.00
_cell.angle_beta   90.00
_cell.angle_gamma   90.00
#
_symmetry.space_group_name_H-M   'P 1'
#
loop_
_entity.id
_entity.type
_entity.pdbx_description
1 polymer ?
#
loop_
_entity_poly.entity_id
_entity_poly.type
_entity_poly.pdbx_seq_one_letter_code
_entity_poly.pdbx_strand_id
1 'polypeptide(L)'
;MAGLLPNIDPDGLLEYSVVFTDRSLNHMSQAFQGVMNDISSNLKDVYNADGVVVVPGGGTYGMEAVARQFAQDKKCLVIRNGWFSFRWTQIFEMGNIPSDSIVMKARTIEEGPQAPFAPAPIDEVVATILTEKPQMVFAPHVETASGMI
;
A
#
# COMPACT_ATOMS: atom_id res chain seq x y z
N MET A 1 -27.30 20.03 -24.45
CA MET A 1 -28.07 18.78 -24.27
C MET A 1 -27.33 18.01 -23.20
N ALA A 2 -27.92 17.84 -22.02
CA ALA A 2 -27.38 16.91 -21.03
C ALA A 2 -27.63 15.47 -21.54
N GLY A 3 -26.78 14.53 -21.16
CA GLY A 3 -27.01 13.09 -21.41
C GLY A 3 -28.32 12.60 -20.79
N LEU A 4 -28.62 11.29 -20.87
CA LEU A 4 -29.85 10.72 -20.28
C LEU A 4 -29.93 10.98 -18.77
N LEU A 5 -28.78 11.18 -18.11
CA LEU A 5 -28.68 11.60 -16.72
C LEU A 5 -27.99 12.97 -16.58
N PRO A 6 -28.65 13.96 -15.93
CA PRO A 6 -28.10 15.31 -15.80
C PRO A 6 -27.18 15.50 -14.59
N ASN A 7 -27.00 14.48 -13.74
CA ASN A 7 -26.38 14.64 -12.41
C ASN A 7 -24.92 14.19 -12.30
N ILE A 8 -24.35 13.56 -13.33
CA ILE A 8 -22.99 12.98 -13.28
C ILE A 8 -21.92 14.01 -13.65
N ASP A 9 -22.08 14.69 -14.79
CA ASP A 9 -21.20 15.78 -15.23
C ASP A 9 -22.08 16.89 -15.86
N PRO A 10 -22.80 17.69 -15.04
CA PRO A 10 -23.88 18.56 -15.51
C PRO A 10 -23.44 19.62 -16.54
N ASP A 11 -22.21 20.11 -16.39
CA ASP A 11 -21.58 21.11 -17.25
C ASP A 11 -20.59 20.49 -18.24
N GLY A 12 -20.58 19.15 -18.33
CA GLY A 12 -19.68 18.35 -19.16
C GLY A 12 -20.07 18.25 -20.63
N LEU A 13 -19.25 17.50 -21.37
CA LEU A 13 -19.53 17.17 -22.77
C LEU A 13 -20.49 15.97 -22.88
N LEU A 14 -21.11 15.80 -24.05
CA LEU A 14 -21.86 14.57 -24.34
C LEU A 14 -20.92 13.36 -24.38
N GLU A 15 -21.30 12.31 -23.67
CA GLU A 15 -20.49 11.11 -23.52
C GLU A 15 -20.62 10.18 -24.74
N TYR A 16 -19.64 10.26 -25.64
CA TYR A 16 -19.48 9.37 -26.80
C TYR A 16 -18.13 8.63 -26.80
N SER A 17 -17.41 8.63 -25.67
CA SER A 17 -16.17 7.87 -25.55
C SER A 17 -16.45 6.37 -25.51
N VAL A 18 -15.40 5.59 -25.74
CA VAL A 18 -15.45 4.12 -25.72
C VAL A 18 -15.21 3.53 -24.32
N VAL A 19 -14.97 4.38 -23.32
CA VAL A 19 -14.53 3.98 -21.97
C VAL A 19 -15.58 4.21 -20.90
N PHE A 20 -16.56 5.08 -21.13
CA PHE A 20 -17.63 5.39 -20.17
C PHE A 20 -18.99 5.52 -20.85
N THR A 21 -20.02 5.57 -20.01
CA THR A 21 -21.36 6.03 -20.36
C THR A 21 -21.74 7.20 -19.45
N ASP A 22 -22.89 7.83 -19.69
CA ASP A 22 -23.41 8.93 -18.86
C ASP A 22 -23.80 8.55 -17.42
N ARG A 23 -23.49 7.32 -17.00
CA ARG A 23 -23.66 6.79 -15.64
C ARG A 23 -22.44 6.98 -14.73
N SER A 24 -21.32 7.41 -15.29
CA SER A 24 -20.02 7.50 -14.61
C SER A 24 -19.28 8.75 -15.02
N LEU A 25 -18.55 9.35 -14.10
CA LEU A 25 -17.73 10.51 -14.40
C LEU A 25 -16.54 10.10 -15.27
N ASN A 26 -16.40 10.72 -16.44
CA ASN A 26 -15.32 10.42 -17.36
C ASN A 26 -13.98 10.91 -16.80
N HIS A 27 -12.94 10.06 -16.82
CA HIS A 27 -11.62 10.44 -16.31
C HIS A 27 -10.94 11.57 -17.11
N MET A 28 -11.42 11.87 -18.31
CA MET A 28 -10.96 12.98 -19.14
C MET A 28 -11.70 14.29 -18.85
N SER A 29 -12.81 14.26 -18.09
CA SER A 29 -13.60 15.45 -17.76
C SER A 29 -12.82 16.45 -16.89
N GLN A 30 -13.19 17.73 -16.97
CA GLN A 30 -12.60 18.76 -16.10
C GLN A 30 -12.92 18.48 -14.62
N ALA A 31 -14.11 17.97 -14.33
CA ALA A 31 -14.50 17.60 -12.98
C ALA A 31 -13.60 16.49 -12.40
N PHE A 32 -13.33 15.42 -13.16
CA PHE A 32 -12.44 14.35 -12.69
C PHE A 32 -10.99 14.81 -12.55
N GLN A 33 -10.50 15.66 -13.46
CA GLN A 33 -9.17 16.26 -13.34
C GLN A 33 -9.04 17.07 -12.03
N GLY A 34 -10.06 17.85 -11.67
CA GLY A 34 -10.14 18.53 -10.38
C GLY A 34 -10.02 17.55 -9.20
N VAL A 35 -10.86 16.51 -9.19
CA VAL A 35 -10.83 15.47 -8.13
C VAL A 35 -9.43 14.84 -7.99
N MET A 36 -8.78 14.46 -9.08
CA MET A 36 -7.46 13.82 -9.02
C MET A 36 -6.36 14.79 -8.59
N ASN A 37 -6.43 16.06 -8.99
CA ASN A 37 -5.51 17.09 -8.53
C ASN A 37 -5.67 17.33 -7.03
N ASP A 38 -6.90 17.42 -6.53
CA ASP A 38 -7.21 17.58 -5.10
C ASP A 38 -6.73 16.38 -4.28
N ILE A 39 -6.92 15.15 -4.78
CA ILE A 39 -6.36 13.94 -4.16
C ILE A 39 -4.84 14.04 -4.09
N SER A 40 -4.19 14.46 -5.17
CA SER A 40 -2.73 14.59 -5.24
C SER A 40 -2.21 15.63 -4.26
N SER A 41 -2.79 16.84 -4.22
CA SER A 41 -2.35 17.90 -3.31
C SER A 41 -2.58 17.51 -1.85
N ASN A 42 -3.80 17.08 -1.51
CA ASN A 42 -4.15 16.78 -0.12
C ASN A 42 -3.31 15.63 0.44
N LEU A 43 -3.07 14.55 -0.32
CA LEU A 43 -2.26 13.43 0.15
C LEU A 43 -0.78 13.79 0.27
N LYS A 44 -0.24 14.62 -0.64
CA LYS A 44 1.13 15.13 -0.50
C LYS A 44 1.28 15.99 0.75
N ASP A 45 0.31 16.86 1.04
CA ASP A 45 0.34 17.75 2.19
C ASP A 45 0.23 16.98 3.52
N VAL A 46 -0.70 16.02 3.61
CA VAL A 46 -0.92 15.22 4.84
C VAL A 46 0.29 14.35 5.19
N TYR A 47 0.93 13.74 4.18
CA TYR A 47 2.05 12.81 4.39
C TYR A 47 3.43 13.44 4.14
N ASN A 48 3.49 14.74 3.83
CA ASN A 48 4.70 15.45 3.41
C ASN A 48 5.46 14.68 2.32
N ALA A 49 4.75 14.24 1.28
CA ALA A 49 5.28 13.39 0.22
C ALA A 49 5.58 14.20 -1.05
N ASP A 50 6.63 13.81 -1.78
CA ASP A 50 6.99 14.42 -3.08
C ASP A 50 6.00 14.03 -4.20
N GLY A 51 5.38 12.86 -4.10
CA GLY A 51 4.51 12.30 -5.12
C GLY A 51 3.46 11.35 -4.56
N VAL A 52 2.38 11.18 -5.29
CA VAL A 52 1.23 10.33 -4.94
C VAL A 52 0.84 9.47 -6.14
N VAL A 53 0.53 8.21 -5.89
CA VAL A 53 0.06 7.25 -6.90
C VAL A 53 -1.23 6.61 -6.41
N VAL A 54 -2.27 6.60 -7.24
CA VAL A 54 -3.53 5.89 -7.00
C VAL A 54 -3.54 4.62 -7.84
N VAL A 55 -3.58 3.46 -7.17
CA VAL A 55 -3.62 2.15 -7.83
C VAL A 55 -5.04 1.59 -7.70
N PRO A 56 -5.80 1.44 -8.81
CA PRO A 56 -7.13 0.84 -8.76
C PRO A 56 -7.10 -0.60 -8.23
N GLY A 57 -8.01 -0.92 -7.31
CA GLY A 57 -8.05 -2.21 -6.61
C GLY A 57 -8.30 -2.02 -5.12
N GLY A 58 -7.37 -2.48 -4.28
CA GLY A 58 -7.39 -2.25 -2.83
C GLY A 58 -6.00 -2.06 -2.25
N GLY A 59 -5.88 -1.88 -0.93
CA GLY A 59 -4.57 -1.65 -0.28
C GLY A 59 -3.52 -2.72 -0.60
N THR A 60 -3.93 -3.99 -0.71
CA THR A 60 -3.05 -5.10 -1.14
C THR A 60 -2.46 -4.89 -2.54
N TYR A 61 -3.18 -4.25 -3.46
CA TYR A 61 -2.67 -3.97 -4.81
C TYR A 61 -1.57 -2.92 -4.77
N GLY A 62 -1.70 -1.92 -3.89
CA GLY A 62 -0.62 -0.97 -3.59
C GLY A 62 0.61 -1.67 -3.01
N MET A 63 0.41 -2.63 -2.09
CA MET A 63 1.52 -3.45 -1.56
C MET A 63 2.24 -4.19 -2.69
N GLU A 64 1.51 -4.91 -3.53
CA GLU A 64 2.12 -5.70 -4.61
C GLU A 64 2.76 -4.81 -5.69
N ALA A 65 2.17 -3.64 -6.01
CA ALA A 65 2.78 -2.67 -6.92
C ALA A 65 4.15 -2.20 -6.41
N VAL A 66 4.27 -1.86 -5.11
CA VAL A 66 5.55 -1.50 -4.48
C VAL A 66 6.53 -2.66 -4.52
N ALA A 67 6.09 -3.88 -4.18
CA ALA A 67 6.94 -5.06 -4.21
C ALA A 67 7.51 -5.34 -5.60
N ARG A 68 6.65 -5.37 -6.63
CA ARG A 68 7.09 -5.64 -8.01
C ARG A 68 7.99 -4.54 -8.58
N GLN A 69 7.73 -3.28 -8.23
CA GLN A 69 8.51 -2.16 -8.74
C GLN A 69 9.89 -2.05 -8.08
N PHE A 70 9.98 -2.34 -6.78
CA PHE A 70 11.17 -2.00 -6.00
C PHE A 70 11.88 -3.19 -5.36
N ALA A 71 11.26 -4.36 -5.23
CA ALA A 71 11.85 -5.51 -4.53
C ALA A 71 12.31 -6.63 -5.46
N GLN A 72 12.06 -6.55 -6.77
CA GLN A 72 12.50 -7.58 -7.73
C GLN A 72 14.01 -7.83 -7.64
N ASP A 73 14.40 -9.09 -7.43
CA ASP A 73 15.77 -9.56 -7.27
C ASP A 73 16.57 -8.86 -6.16
N LYS A 74 15.87 -8.23 -5.20
CA LYS A 74 16.49 -7.56 -4.07
C LYS A 74 16.37 -8.36 -2.80
N LYS A 75 17.38 -8.23 -1.92
CA LYS A 75 17.30 -8.74 -0.56
C LYS A 75 16.39 -7.84 0.28
N CYS A 76 15.37 -8.43 0.90
CA CYS A 76 14.35 -7.71 1.64
C CYS A 76 14.32 -8.13 3.12
N LEU A 77 13.85 -7.23 3.98
CA LEU A 77 13.56 -7.52 5.38
C LEU A 77 12.10 -7.16 5.70
N VAL A 78 11.39 -8.04 6.38
CA VAL A 78 9.99 -7.87 6.77
C VAL A 78 9.85 -7.92 8.29
N ILE A 79 9.29 -6.87 8.87
CA ILE A 79 8.81 -6.89 10.26
C ILE A 79 7.40 -7.48 10.27
N ARG A 80 7.27 -8.68 10.83
CA ARG A 80 6.03 -9.47 10.80
C ARG A 80 5.37 -9.48 12.18
N ASN A 81 4.39 -8.60 12.34
CA ASN A 81 3.61 -8.46 13.57
C ASN A 81 2.27 -9.22 13.52
N GLY A 82 1.86 -9.74 12.36
CA GLY A 82 0.57 -10.40 12.20
C GLY A 82 0.26 -10.75 10.75
N TRP A 83 -1.03 -10.85 10.44
CA TRP A 83 -1.51 -11.36 9.15
C TRP A 83 -1.31 -10.38 7.99
N PHE A 84 -1.45 -9.07 8.23
CA PHE A 84 -1.31 -8.06 7.18
C PHE A 84 0.16 -7.82 6.81
N SER A 85 1.09 -7.97 7.76
CA SER A 85 2.54 -7.97 7.51
C SER A 85 3.05 -9.31 6.98
N PHE A 86 2.41 -10.43 7.32
CA PHE A 86 2.63 -11.71 6.64
C PHE A 86 2.31 -11.63 5.15
N ARG A 87 1.37 -10.77 4.75
CA ARG A 87 0.99 -10.59 3.34
C ARG A 87 2.16 -10.20 2.43
N TRP A 88 3.18 -9.51 2.93
CA TRP A 88 4.40 -9.23 2.16
C TRP A 88 5.07 -10.51 1.67
N THR A 89 5.27 -11.48 2.55
CA THR A 89 5.87 -12.76 2.16
C THR A 89 4.94 -13.60 1.29
N GLN A 90 3.62 -13.50 1.46
CA GLN A 90 2.68 -14.15 0.53
C GLN A 90 2.83 -13.59 -0.89
N ILE A 91 2.95 -12.26 -1.02
CA ILE A 91 3.19 -11.59 -2.31
C ILE A 91 4.54 -12.01 -2.90
N PHE A 92 5.59 -12.06 -2.09
CA PHE A 92 6.94 -12.46 -2.52
C PHE A 92 6.99 -13.89 -3.03
N GLU A 93 6.41 -14.83 -2.27
CA GLU A 93 6.37 -16.25 -2.60
C GLU A 93 5.56 -16.50 -3.88
N MET A 94 4.38 -15.88 -4.00
CA MET A 94 3.53 -16.04 -5.18
C MET A 94 4.15 -15.43 -6.44
N GLY A 95 4.85 -14.29 -6.29
CA GLY A 95 5.42 -13.57 -7.41
C GLY A 95 6.87 -13.93 -7.74
N ASN A 96 7.55 -14.75 -6.93
CA ASN A 96 9.00 -14.97 -6.97
C ASN A 96 9.77 -13.64 -7.13
N ILE A 97 9.51 -12.69 -6.22
CA ILE A 97 9.93 -11.29 -6.37
C ILE A 97 11.35 -11.03 -5.82
N PRO A 98 11.61 -11.12 -4.50
CA PRO A 98 12.93 -10.81 -3.96
C PRO A 98 13.93 -11.95 -4.22
N SER A 99 15.22 -11.62 -4.22
CA SER A 99 16.29 -12.63 -4.25
C SER A 99 16.39 -13.41 -2.93
N ASP A 100 16.03 -12.77 -1.81
CA ASP A 100 16.02 -13.32 -0.47
C ASP A 100 15.14 -12.45 0.45
N SER A 101 14.54 -13.04 1.49
CA SER A 101 13.71 -12.32 2.46
C SER A 101 13.98 -12.75 3.91
N ILE A 102 14.42 -11.80 4.73
CA ILE A 102 14.58 -11.98 6.17
C ILE A 102 13.29 -11.58 6.87
N VAL A 103 12.81 -12.38 7.81
CA VAL A 103 11.56 -12.13 8.53
C VAL A 103 11.84 -12.03 10.02
N MET A 104 11.57 -10.86 10.60
CA MET A 104 11.66 -10.62 12.03
C MET A 104 10.25 -10.60 12.61
N LYS A 105 9.91 -11.64 13.38
CA LYS A 105 8.56 -11.86 13.90
C LYS A 105 8.37 -11.17 15.25
N ALA A 106 7.15 -10.71 15.50
CA ALA A 106 6.71 -10.39 16.85
C ALA A 106 6.83 -11.62 17.78
N ARG A 107 7.07 -11.38 19.07
CA ARG A 107 7.25 -12.41 20.09
C ARG A 107 6.54 -12.03 21.40
N THR A 108 6.19 -13.02 22.21
CA THR A 108 5.64 -12.79 23.55
C THR A 108 6.68 -12.11 24.43
N ILE A 109 6.24 -11.18 25.29
CA ILE A 109 7.14 -10.45 26.20
C ILE A 109 7.22 -11.06 27.61
N GLU A 110 6.33 -12.01 27.91
CA GLU A 110 6.27 -12.72 29.18
C GLU A 110 5.79 -14.16 28.98
N GLU A 111 5.90 -14.98 30.03
CA GLU A 111 5.38 -16.34 30.02
C GLU A 111 3.88 -16.34 30.32
N GLY A 112 3.11 -17.15 29.59
CA GLY A 112 1.70 -17.39 29.89
C GLY A 112 0.86 -17.68 28.65
N PRO A 113 -0.31 -18.34 28.82
CA PRO A 113 -1.16 -18.75 27.70
C PRO A 113 -1.84 -17.58 26.97
N GLN A 114 -1.83 -16.37 27.54
CA GLN A 114 -2.42 -15.15 26.98
C GLN A 114 -1.42 -13.99 27.02
N ALA A 115 -0.12 -14.29 27.03
CA ALA A 115 0.92 -13.27 27.08
C ALA A 115 0.82 -12.34 25.85
N PRO A 116 0.90 -11.01 26.03
CA PRO A 116 0.89 -10.07 24.94
C PRO A 116 2.13 -10.22 24.06
N PHE A 117 1.97 -9.89 22.78
CA PHE A 117 3.07 -9.86 21.82
C PHE A 117 3.58 -8.43 21.63
N ALA A 118 4.88 -8.31 21.37
CA ALA A 118 5.50 -7.09 20.89
C ALA A 118 6.25 -7.35 19.58
N PRO A 119 6.47 -6.32 18.74
CA PRO A 119 7.36 -6.41 17.59
C PRO A 119 8.77 -6.87 18.00
N ALA A 120 9.57 -7.30 17.01
CA ALA A 120 10.98 -7.57 17.26
C ALA A 120 11.67 -6.32 17.85
N PRO A 121 12.54 -6.46 18.87
CA PRO A 121 13.17 -5.30 19.50
C PRO A 121 13.94 -4.45 18.50
N ILE A 122 13.85 -3.13 18.67
CA ILE A 122 14.42 -2.19 17.70
C ILE A 122 15.94 -2.37 17.54
N ASP A 123 16.67 -2.67 18.62
CA ASP A 123 18.11 -2.91 18.57
C ASP A 123 18.47 -4.14 17.73
N GLU A 124 17.68 -5.21 17.85
CA GLU A 124 17.85 -6.42 17.03
C GLU A 124 17.54 -6.11 15.55
N VAL A 125 16.49 -5.32 15.28
CA VAL A 125 16.10 -4.90 13.92
C VAL A 125 17.21 -4.09 13.27
N VAL A 126 17.71 -3.07 13.97
CA VAL A 126 18.81 -2.22 13.48
C VAL A 126 20.08 -3.02 13.25
N ALA A 127 20.46 -3.89 14.19
CA ALA A 127 21.62 -4.76 14.04
C ALA A 127 21.49 -5.69 12.82
N THR A 128 20.30 -6.23 12.59
CA THR A 128 20.01 -7.08 11.43
C THR A 128 20.12 -6.28 10.13
N ILE A 129 19.54 -5.07 10.05
CA ILE A 129 19.64 -4.20 8.86
C ILE A 129 21.10 -3.87 8.54
N LEU A 130 21.91 -3.52 9.55
CA LEU A 130 23.33 -3.17 9.35
C LEU A 130 24.18 -4.37 8.89
N THR A 131 23.87 -5.57 9.41
CA THR A 131 24.59 -6.81 9.09
C THR A 131 24.20 -7.35 7.72
N GLU A 132 22.89 -7.48 7.50
CA GLU A 132 22.33 -8.16 6.32
C GLU A 132 22.18 -7.25 5.11
N LYS A 133 22.23 -5.92 5.32
CA LYS A 133 22.13 -4.87 4.30
C LYS A 133 20.98 -5.09 3.31
N PRO A 134 19.74 -5.31 3.79
CA PRO A 134 18.60 -5.44 2.89
C PRO A 134 18.42 -4.14 2.10
N GLN A 135 18.03 -4.25 0.84
CA GLN A 135 17.79 -3.11 -0.02
C GLN A 135 16.40 -2.51 0.18
N MET A 136 15.48 -3.28 0.79
CA MET A 136 14.12 -2.86 1.12
C MET A 136 13.72 -3.40 2.49
N VAL A 137 13.08 -2.55 3.30
CA VAL A 137 12.49 -2.92 4.59
C VAL A 137 10.99 -2.68 4.54
N PHE A 138 10.21 -3.68 4.91
CA PHE A 138 8.75 -3.63 4.96
C PHE A 138 8.29 -3.76 6.41
N ALA A 139 7.62 -2.73 6.93
CA ALA A 139 7.10 -2.73 8.29
C ALA A 139 5.65 -2.20 8.31
N PRO A 140 4.71 -2.87 8.99
CA PRO A 140 3.39 -2.29 9.23
C PRO A 140 3.53 -1.16 10.25
N HIS A 141 3.00 0.03 9.95
CA HIS A 141 2.86 1.07 10.98
C HIS A 141 1.84 0.65 12.03
N VAL A 142 0.72 0.03 11.61
CA VAL A 142 -0.23 -0.64 12.49
C VAL A 142 -0.53 -2.00 11.88
N GLU A 143 -0.45 -3.06 12.68
CA GLU A 143 -0.86 -4.41 12.29
C GLU A 143 -2.27 -4.70 12.80
N THR A 144 -3.23 -4.71 11.88
CA THR A 144 -4.65 -4.88 12.19
C THR A 144 -4.97 -6.20 12.88
N ALA A 145 -4.27 -7.29 12.53
CA ALA A 145 -4.59 -8.61 13.08
C ALA A 145 -4.18 -8.78 14.55
N SER A 146 -3.20 -8.00 15.01
CA SER A 146 -2.66 -8.09 16.37
C SER A 146 -2.79 -6.81 17.19
N GLY A 147 -3.25 -5.71 16.58
CA GLY A 147 -3.41 -4.42 17.24
C GLY A 147 -2.10 -3.75 17.63
N MET A 148 -0.97 -4.18 17.06
CA MET A 148 0.36 -3.61 17.35
C MET A 148 0.62 -2.35 16.53
N ILE A 149 1.22 -1.34 17.17
CA ILE A 149 1.73 -0.09 16.59
C ILE A 149 3.20 0.09 17.00
#